data_AF-A0A453G277-F1
#
_entry.id   AF-A0A453G277-F1
#
_cell.length_a   1.000
_cell.length_b   1.000
_cell.length_c   1.000
_cell.angle_alpha   90.00
_cell.angle_beta   90.00
_cell.angle_gamma   90.00
#
_symmetry.space_group_name_H-M   'P 1'
#
loop_
_entity.id
_entity.type
_entity.pdbx_description
1 polymer ?
#
loop_
_entity_poly.entity_id
_entity_poly.type
_entity_poly.pdbx_seq_one_letter_code
_entity_poly.pdbx_strand_id
1 'polypeptide(L)'
;MERALDGIGPPSKTPADNHPSPWYHIPQYFLKPRENTLVLMEEMGGDPLQISVNTMSVTRVYSSVNELSTPSLLSRRKHPAVRLRCQQGKHITDIEFASYGNPVEDCRSSSRSCLGSCHAETTEFVVKDVKP
;
A
#
# COMPACT_ATOMS: atom_id res chain seq x y z
N MET A 1 -9.60 18.38 -3.09
CA MET A 1 -8.65 18.58 -1.98
C MET A 1 -7.86 17.28 -1.86
N GLU A 2 -6.64 17.27 -2.39
CA GLU A 2 -5.82 16.08 -2.55
C GLU A 2 -5.40 15.48 -1.20
N ARG A 3 -5.51 14.15 -1.07
CA ARG A 3 -5.06 13.41 0.12
C ARG A 3 -3.66 12.85 -0.10
N ALA A 4 -2.73 13.55 0.52
CA ALA A 4 -1.35 13.18 0.79
C ALA A 4 -1.25 12.29 2.03
N LEU A 5 -0.60 11.15 1.96
CA LEU A 5 -0.10 10.47 3.15
C LEU A 5 1.19 11.20 3.54
N ASP A 6 1.18 12.00 4.59
CA ASP A 6 2.38 12.72 5.01
C ASP A 6 3.32 11.74 5.73
N GLY A 7 4.47 11.48 5.12
CA GLY A 7 5.53 10.61 5.62
C GLY A 7 6.70 11.43 6.12
N ILE A 8 7.24 11.07 7.29
CA ILE A 8 8.56 11.57 7.73
C ILE A 8 9.63 10.58 7.27
N GLY A 9 10.63 11.05 6.52
CA GLY A 9 11.76 10.20 6.13
C GLY A 9 12.95 10.97 5.55
N PRO A 10 14.13 10.32 5.44
CA PRO A 10 15.30 10.88 4.80
C PRO A 10 15.06 11.12 3.30
N PRO A 11 15.79 12.06 2.67
CA PRO A 11 15.65 12.35 1.25
C PRO A 11 15.92 11.11 0.39
N SER A 12 14.96 10.82 -0.49
CA SER A 12 14.92 9.72 -1.48
C SER A 12 16.29 9.11 -1.84
N LYS A 13 16.57 7.93 -1.31
CA LYS A 13 17.48 6.96 -1.95
C LYS A 13 16.70 5.71 -2.33
N THR A 14 16.98 5.22 -3.53
CA THR A 14 16.37 4.07 -4.23
C THR A 14 16.19 2.84 -3.34
N PRO A 15 15.15 2.01 -3.57
CA PRO A 15 14.88 0.84 -2.77
C PRO A 15 15.77 -0.31 -3.22
N ALA A 16 16.84 -0.54 -2.47
CA ALA A 16 17.44 -1.86 -2.37
C ALA A 16 17.65 -2.13 -0.89
N ASP A 17 17.27 -3.34 -0.50
CA ASP A 17 17.49 -3.99 0.79
C ASP A 17 16.31 -3.93 1.78
N ASN A 18 16.10 -5.07 2.45
CA ASN A 18 15.01 -5.40 3.36
C ASN A 18 15.11 -4.62 4.69
N HIS A 19 15.27 -3.31 4.61
CA HIS A 19 15.25 -2.42 5.76
C HIS A 19 13.81 -2.05 6.14
N PRO A 20 13.51 -1.88 7.44
CA PRO A 20 12.25 -1.26 7.86
C PRO A 20 12.09 0.07 7.13
N SER A 21 10.88 0.32 6.62
CA SER A 21 10.56 1.52 5.83
C SER A 21 11.13 2.77 6.52
N PRO A 22 11.93 3.60 5.83
CA PRO A 22 12.47 4.82 6.40
C PRO A 22 11.39 5.92 6.57
N TRP A 23 10.13 5.58 6.27
CA TRP A 23 8.98 6.46 6.30
C TRP A 23 8.06 6.14 7.48
N TYR A 24 7.71 7.18 8.25
CA TYR A 24 6.70 7.11 9.30
C TYR A 24 5.41 7.81 8.86
N HIS A 25 4.28 7.12 8.95
CA HIS A 25 2.97 7.66 8.57
C HIS A 25 2.44 8.64 9.61
N ILE A 26 2.17 9.88 9.21
CA ILE A 26 1.42 10.87 9.99
C ILE A 26 -0.04 10.83 9.56
N PRO A 27 -0.97 10.38 10.41
CA PRO A 27 -2.38 10.50 10.12
C PRO A 27 -2.80 11.97 9.97
N GLN A 28 -3.40 12.32 8.83
CA GLN A 28 -3.80 13.70 8.54
C GLN A 28 -4.68 14.33 9.62
N TYR A 29 -5.47 13.54 10.34
CA TYR A 29 -6.35 14.04 11.41
C TYR A 29 -5.60 14.50 12.67
N PHE A 30 -4.28 14.25 12.77
CA PHE A 30 -3.42 14.83 13.80
C PHE A 30 -2.90 16.23 13.41
N LEU A 31 -2.99 16.61 12.14
CA LEU A 31 -2.47 17.87 11.64
C LEU A 31 -3.52 18.98 11.70
N LYS A 32 -3.10 20.16 12.14
CA LYS A 32 -3.81 21.43 11.98
C LYS A 32 -3.37 22.11 10.68
N PRO A 33 -4.18 23.04 10.13
CA PRO A 33 -3.79 23.80 8.94
C PRO A 33 -2.47 24.58 9.07
N ARG A 34 -2.12 25.01 10.29
CA ARG A 34 -0.89 25.75 10.62
C ARG A 34 -0.44 25.40 12.05
N GLU A 35 0.80 25.74 12.37
CA GLU A 35 1.36 25.67 13.73
C GLU A 35 1.31 24.26 14.35
N ASN A 36 1.77 23.27 13.57
CA ASN A 36 1.99 21.92 14.08
C ASN A 36 3.36 21.83 14.78
N THR A 37 3.41 21.14 15.91
CA THR A 37 4.66 20.87 16.63
C THR A 37 5.05 19.41 16.47
N LEU A 38 6.24 19.16 15.93
CA LEU A 38 6.85 17.82 15.89
C LEU A 38 7.81 17.67 17.06
N VAL A 39 7.56 16.69 17.92
CA VAL A 39 8.46 16.32 19.02
C VAL A 39 9.12 14.99 18.65
N LEU A 40 10.45 14.97 18.64
CA LEU A 40 11.25 13.78 18.32
C LEU A 40 12.08 13.38 19.54
N MET A 41 12.14 12.08 19.81
CA MET A 41 13.06 11.49 20.77
C MET A 41 14.07 10.65 19.99
N GLU A 42 15.33 11.02 20.06
CA GLU A 42 16.45 10.33 19.40
C GLU A 42 17.29 9.62 20.46
N GLU A 43 17.53 8.33 20.26
CA GLU A 43 18.24 7.47 21.23
C GLU A 43 19.64 7.09 20.75
N MET A 44 19.77 6.78 19.45
CA MET A 44 20.99 6.21 18.86
C MET A 44 21.90 7.28 18.23
N GLY A 45 21.38 8.50 18.08
CA GLY A 45 22.07 9.62 17.48
C GLY A 45 21.74 9.76 15.99
N GLY A 46 21.43 10.99 15.57
CA GLY A 46 21.04 11.32 14.20
C GLY A 46 21.01 12.84 13.98
N ASP A 47 21.03 13.29 12.72
CA ASP A 47 20.93 14.70 12.36
C ASP A 47 19.46 15.09 12.12
N PRO A 48 18.82 15.87 13.03
CA PRO A 48 17.42 16.24 12.90
C PRO A 48 17.15 17.15 11.70
N LEU A 49 18.17 17.82 11.13
CA LEU A 49 18.00 18.68 9.95
C LEU A 49 17.74 17.87 8.67
N GLN A 50 17.98 16.56 8.68
CA GLN A 50 17.71 15.67 7.56
C GLN A 50 16.27 15.13 7.54
N ILE A 51 15.48 15.48 8.56
CA ILE A 51 14.08 15.07 8.68
C ILE A 51 13.22 15.98 7.83
N SER A 52 12.43 15.38 6.95
CA SER A 52 11.49 16.09 6.08
C SER A 52 10.08 15.51 6.22
N VAL A 53 9.07 16.36 6.12
CA VAL A 53 7.66 15.95 6.04
C VAL A 53 7.26 15.99 4.58
N ASN A 54 6.92 14.83 4.03
CA ASN A 54 6.63 14.68 2.61
C ASN A 54 5.23 14.15 2.40
N THR A 55 4.52 14.77 1.46
CA THR A 55 3.27 14.26 0.93
C THR A 55 3.52 13.05 0.02
N MET A 56 2.92 11.90 0.34
CA MET A 56 2.92 10.70 -0.50
C MET A 56 1.56 10.49 -1.15
N SER A 57 1.53 10.24 -2.46
CA SER A 57 0.30 9.85 -3.16
C SER A 57 0.39 8.37 -3.55
N VAL A 58 -0.53 7.57 -3.01
CA VAL A 58 -0.71 6.18 -3.47
C VAL A 58 -1.64 6.19 -4.67
N THR A 59 -1.10 5.79 -5.82
CA THR A 59 -1.82 5.68 -7.10
C THR A 59 -2.12 4.23 -7.48
N ARG A 60 -1.31 3.28 -7.00
CA ARG A 60 -1.45 1.85 -7.26
C ARG A 60 -1.40 1.09 -5.94
N VAL A 61 -2.25 0.08 -5.82
CA VAL A 61 -2.31 -0.81 -4.66
C VAL A 61 -2.23 -2.24 -5.16
N TYR A 62 -1.42 -3.06 -4.48
CA TYR A 62 -1.33 -4.49 -4.73
C TYR A 62 -1.80 -5.23 -3.49
N SER A 63 -2.52 -6.33 -3.68
CA SER A 63 -2.95 -7.19 -2.61
C SER A 63 -3.09 -8.61 -3.12
N SER A 64 -2.71 -9.57 -2.28
CA SER A 64 -2.89 -11.00 -2.52
C SER A 64 -3.54 -11.64 -1.30
N VAL A 65 -4.27 -12.72 -1.54
CA VAL A 65 -4.86 -13.56 -0.51
C VAL A 65 -4.78 -15.01 -0.98
N ASN A 66 -4.56 -15.93 -0.05
CA ASN A 66 -4.53 -17.36 -0.34
C ASN A 66 -5.48 -18.08 0.63
N GLU A 67 -5.76 -19.35 0.37
CA GLU A 67 -6.64 -20.22 1.17
C GLU A 67 -6.21 -20.32 2.64
N LEU A 68 -4.90 -20.20 2.89
CA LEU A 68 -4.32 -20.23 4.23
C LEU A 68 -4.39 -18.89 4.96
N SER A 69 -4.78 -17.80 4.28
CA SER A 69 -4.86 -16.48 4.91
C SER A 69 -5.99 -16.47 5.94
N THR A 70 -5.63 -16.32 7.21
CA THR A 70 -6.61 -16.34 8.30
C THR A 70 -7.54 -15.13 8.18
N PRO A 71 -8.87 -15.32 8.15
CA PRO A 71 -9.79 -14.20 8.21
C PRO A 71 -9.57 -13.47 9.54
N SER A 72 -9.70 -12.13 9.53
CA SER A 72 -9.56 -11.35 10.75
C SER A 72 -10.47 -11.91 11.84
N LEU A 73 -9.98 -12.00 13.08
CA LEU A 73 -10.77 -12.53 14.22
C LEU A 73 -12.08 -11.76 14.46
N LEU A 74 -12.17 -10.52 13.96
CA LEU A 74 -13.35 -9.66 14.01
C LEU A 74 -14.30 -9.83 12.82
N SER A 75 -13.95 -10.66 11.83
CA SER A 75 -14.73 -10.88 10.61
C SER A 75 -15.71 -12.03 10.79
N ARG A 76 -16.99 -11.78 10.47
CA ARG A 76 -18.01 -12.85 10.35
C ARG A 76 -17.81 -13.71 9.09
N ARG A 77 -16.94 -13.30 8.16
CA ARG A 77 -16.66 -14.06 6.95
C ARG A 77 -15.59 -15.11 7.24
N LYS A 78 -15.93 -16.37 6.96
CA LYS A 78 -15.03 -17.53 7.11
C LYS A 78 -14.02 -17.67 5.98
N HIS A 79 -14.22 -16.97 4.86
CA HIS A 79 -13.37 -17.08 3.69
C HIS A 79 -12.33 -15.96 3.65
N PRO A 80 -11.09 -16.26 3.23
CA PRO A 80 -10.09 -15.25 2.95
C PRO A 80 -10.61 -14.25 1.91
N ALA A 81 -10.43 -12.96 2.16
CA ALA A 81 -10.86 -11.92 1.23
C ALA A 81 -9.94 -10.71 1.29
N VAL A 82 -9.67 -10.14 0.12
CA VAL A 82 -9.05 -8.82 -0.01
C VAL A 82 -10.15 -7.77 0.03
N ARG A 83 -9.89 -6.68 0.76
CA ARG A 83 -10.77 -5.52 0.76
C ARG A 83 -10.00 -4.26 0.40
N LEU A 84 -10.17 -3.82 -0.84
CA LEU A 84 -9.60 -2.58 -1.33
C LEU A 84 -10.45 -1.40 -0.89
N ARG A 85 -9.80 -0.34 -0.41
CA ARG A 85 -10.44 0.91 -0.02
C ARG A 85 -9.57 2.07 -0.44
N CYS A 86 -10.18 3.04 -1.10
CA CYS A 86 -9.55 4.31 -1.39
C CYS A 86 -9.77 5.31 -0.25
N GLN A 87 -8.86 6.29 -0.17
CA GLN A 87 -9.05 7.46 0.67
C GLN A 87 -10.25 8.30 0.19
N GLN A 88 -10.86 9.10 1.07
CA GLN A 88 -12.01 9.95 0.71
C GLN A 88 -11.69 10.79 -0.53
N GLY A 89 -12.60 10.80 -1.50
CA GLY A 89 -12.45 11.54 -2.76
C GLY A 89 -11.55 10.86 -3.80
N LYS A 90 -10.93 9.71 -3.48
CA LYS A 90 -10.28 8.83 -4.45
C LYS A 90 -11.19 7.63 -4.74
N HIS A 91 -11.13 7.13 -5.96
CA HIS A 91 -11.83 5.91 -6.38
C HIS A 91 -10.89 5.06 -7.22
N ILE A 92 -11.19 3.76 -7.30
CA ILE A 92 -10.48 2.84 -8.19
C ILE A 92 -10.95 3.15 -9.60
N THR A 93 -10.01 3.50 -10.48
CA THR A 93 -10.30 3.84 -11.88
C THR A 93 -10.07 2.67 -12.82
N ASP A 94 -9.14 1.79 -12.50
CA ASP A 94 -8.76 0.65 -13.34
C ASP A 94 -8.18 -0.48 -12.48
N ILE A 95 -8.26 -1.71 -13.00
CA ILE A 95 -7.61 -2.90 -12.45
C ILE A 95 -6.52 -3.31 -13.45
N GLU A 96 -5.26 -3.03 -13.10
CA GLU A 96 -4.12 -3.29 -14.00
C GLU A 96 -3.84 -4.79 -14.20
N PHE A 97 -4.13 -5.59 -13.17
CA PHE A 97 -3.89 -7.03 -13.19
C PHE A 97 -4.76 -7.75 -12.15
N ALA A 98 -5.27 -8.93 -12.50
CA ALA A 98 -5.90 -9.85 -11.57
C ALA A 98 -5.61 -11.30 -12.01
N SER A 99 -5.31 -12.18 -11.05
CA SER A 99 -5.08 -13.61 -11.30
C SER A 99 -5.59 -14.46 -10.15
N TYR A 100 -6.24 -15.57 -10.49
CA TYR A 100 -6.66 -16.61 -9.57
C TYR A 100 -6.06 -17.95 -10.00
N GLY A 101 -5.30 -18.58 -9.10
CA GLY A 101 -4.49 -19.77 -9.39
C GLY A 101 -3.15 -19.69 -8.64
N ASN A 102 -2.03 -19.74 -9.36
CA ASN A 102 -0.68 -19.69 -8.78
C ASN A 102 0.17 -18.52 -9.34
N PRO A 103 -0.26 -17.26 -9.16
CA PRO A 103 0.51 -16.11 -9.65
C PRO A 103 1.93 -16.11 -9.09
N VAL A 104 2.87 -15.59 -9.89
CA VAL A 104 4.28 -15.50 -9.50
C VAL A 104 4.45 -14.48 -8.38
N GLU A 105 5.06 -14.89 -7.27
CA GLU A 105 5.40 -13.97 -6.18
C GLU A 105 6.49 -12.96 -6.62
N ASP A 106 6.41 -11.72 -6.12
CA ASP A 106 7.36 -10.63 -6.40
C ASP A 106 7.62 -10.29 -7.88
N CYS A 107 6.66 -10.61 -8.75
CA CYS A 107 6.69 -10.26 -10.17
C CYS A 107 6.85 -8.75 -10.44
N ARG A 108 6.53 -7.89 -9.47
CA ARG A 108 6.57 -6.42 -9.57
C ARG A 108 7.97 -5.84 -9.84
N SER A 109 9.03 -6.59 -9.51
CA SER A 109 10.42 -6.19 -9.75
C SER A 109 10.91 -6.48 -11.16
N SER A 110 10.21 -7.36 -11.88
CA SER A 110 10.58 -7.83 -13.20
C SER A 110 9.60 -7.33 -14.25
N SER A 111 10.06 -6.96 -15.44
CA SER A 111 9.18 -6.61 -16.58
C SER A 111 8.40 -7.82 -17.15
N ARG A 112 8.24 -8.89 -16.37
CA ARG A 112 7.58 -10.15 -16.76
C ARG A 112 6.16 -10.19 -16.20
N SER A 113 5.30 -10.96 -16.88
CA SER A 113 3.93 -11.18 -16.43
C SER A 113 3.90 -11.88 -15.07
N CYS A 114 2.98 -11.46 -14.21
CA CYS A 114 2.69 -12.09 -12.90
C CYS A 114 1.87 -13.39 -13.03
N LEU A 115 1.57 -13.82 -14.26
CA LEU A 115 0.79 -15.03 -14.52
C LEU A 115 1.60 -16.28 -14.16
N GLY A 116 0.97 -17.19 -13.42
CA GLY A 116 1.51 -18.52 -13.16
C GLY A 116 1.16 -19.54 -14.25
N SER A 117 1.54 -20.79 -14.02
CA SER A 117 1.15 -21.92 -14.89
C SER A 117 -0.33 -22.31 -14.79
N CYS A 118 -0.99 -21.91 -13.70
CA CYS A 118 -2.40 -22.11 -13.42
C CYS A 118 -3.06 -20.74 -13.22
N HIS A 119 -3.97 -20.39 -14.12
CA HIS A 119 -4.69 -19.13 -14.10
C HIS A 119 -6.08 -19.32 -14.68
N ALA A 120 -7.10 -18.83 -14.00
CA ALA A 120 -8.45 -18.78 -14.55
C ALA A 120 -8.60 -17.59 -15.52
N GLU A 121 -8.80 -17.87 -16.81
CA GLU A 121 -8.88 -16.84 -17.88
C GLU A 121 -9.97 -15.79 -17.63
N THR A 122 -11.04 -16.16 -16.91
CA THR A 122 -12.14 -15.25 -16.59
C THR A 122 -11.83 -14.29 -15.44
N THR A 123 -10.68 -14.41 -14.77
CA THR A 123 -10.37 -13.63 -13.55
C THR A 123 -10.48 -12.14 -13.79
N GLU A 124 -9.86 -11.64 -14.86
CA GLU A 124 -9.82 -10.21 -15.13
C GLU A 124 -11.21 -9.64 -15.39
N PHE A 125 -12.04 -10.36 -16.16
CA PHE A 125 -13.42 -9.98 -16.43
C PHE A 125 -14.23 -9.90 -15.13
N VAL A 126 -14.15 -10.92 -14.28
CA VAL A 126 -14.90 -10.97 -13.02
C VAL A 126 -14.51 -9.83 -12.09
N VAL A 127 -13.21 -9.52 -11.97
CA VAL A 127 -12.74 -8.45 -11.07
C VAL A 127 -13.11 -7.06 -11.61
N LYS A 128 -13.05 -6.86 -12.93
CA LYS A 128 -13.41 -5.58 -13.57
C LYS A 128 -14.92 -5.32 -13.61
N ASP A 129 -15.73 -6.37 -13.64
CA ASP A 129 -17.21 -6.24 -13.61
C ASP A 129 -17.73 -5.80 -12.22
N VAL A 130 -16.94 -6.01 -11.16
CA VAL A 130 -17.27 -5.47 -9.84
C VAL A 130 -17.20 -3.95 -9.89
N LYS A 131 -18.37 -3.31 -9.94
CA LYS A 131 -18.47 -1.85 -9.76
C LYS A 131 -17.92 -1.48 -8.37
N PRO A 132 -16.89 -0.63 -8.28
CA PRO A 132 -16.33 -0.18 -7.01
C PRO A 132 -17.30 0.69 -6.20
#